data_AF-A0A160DT29-F1
#
_entry.id   AF-A0A160DT29-F1
#
_cell.length_a   1.000
_cell.length_b   1.000
_cell.length_c   1.000
_cell.angle_alpha   90.00
_cell.angle_beta   90.00
_cell.angle_gamma   90.00
#
_symmetry.space_group_name_H-M   'P 1'
#
loop_
_entity.id
_entity.type
_entity.pdbx_description
1 polymer ?
#
loop_
_entity_poly.entity_id
_entity_poly.type
_entity_poly.pdbx_seq_one_letter_code
_entity_poly.pdbx_strand_id
1 'polypeptide(L)'
;MATECTLAALNRLDREDLDAVQQMLDACTATLLDPTLWGWVIGLTLVSMLVGALIGWPRGRFWAGLLWGAALGPIGWLIVGFAKPNLPECPECGHRNGRGAKVCRGCGIDLRKAGQRSQRSVVRAQGTGRGW
;
A
#
# COMPACT_ATOMS: atom_id res chain seq x y z
N MET A 1 -30.34 -21.35 29.09
CA MET A 1 -30.95 -20.51 28.03
C MET A 1 -29.82 -20.10 27.12
N ALA A 2 -29.96 -20.26 25.81
CA ALA A 2 -28.86 -20.01 24.86
C ALA A 2 -28.39 -18.55 24.99
N THR A 3 -27.15 -18.35 25.43
CA THR A 3 -26.46 -17.06 25.45
C THR A 3 -25.93 -16.77 24.06
N GLU A 4 -26.84 -16.56 23.12
CA GLU A 4 -26.50 -16.17 21.76
C GLU A 4 -26.14 -14.68 21.74
N CYS A 5 -24.92 -14.37 21.28
CA CYS A 5 -24.40 -13.02 21.16
C CYS A 5 -25.17 -12.24 20.09
N THR A 6 -26.35 -11.74 20.46
CA THR A 6 -27.28 -11.05 19.58
C THR A 6 -27.60 -9.66 20.11
N LEU A 7 -27.87 -8.74 19.19
CA LEU A 7 -28.20 -7.35 19.49
C LEU A 7 -29.49 -7.24 20.32
N ALA A 8 -30.43 -8.17 20.13
CA ALA A 8 -31.67 -8.26 20.90
C ALA A 8 -31.45 -8.71 22.35
N ALA A 9 -30.50 -9.62 22.59
CA ALA A 9 -30.13 -10.06 23.93
C ALA A 9 -29.41 -8.93 24.70
N LEU A 10 -28.54 -8.18 24.03
CA LEU A 10 -27.86 -7.01 24.58
C LEU A 10 -28.84 -5.90 25.00
N ASN A 11 -29.94 -5.72 24.26
CA ASN A 11 -30.93 -4.68 24.55
C ASN A 11 -31.82 -4.98 25.78
N ARG A 12 -31.83 -6.24 26.24
CA ARG A 12 -32.60 -6.68 27.41
C ARG A 12 -31.71 -6.94 28.63
N LEU A 13 -30.41 -6.72 28.50
CA LEU A 13 -29.44 -7.01 29.55
C LEU A 13 -29.56 -5.98 30.68
N ASP A 14 -29.77 -6.47 31.90
CA ASP A 14 -29.71 -5.64 33.08
C ASP A 14 -28.24 -5.31 33.40
N ARG A 15 -27.94 -4.03 33.62
CA ARG A 15 -26.56 -3.55 33.82
C ARG A 15 -26.14 -3.55 35.29
N GLU A 16 -27.10 -3.73 36.20
CA GLU A 16 -26.81 -3.81 37.64
C GLU A 16 -26.28 -5.20 38.04
N ASP A 17 -26.53 -6.23 37.21
CA ASP A 17 -26.11 -7.60 37.46
C ASP A 17 -24.76 -7.92 36.77
N LEU A 18 -23.68 -7.82 37.54
CA LEU A 18 -22.29 -7.91 37.05
C LEU A 18 -21.95 -9.29 36.47
N ASP A 19 -22.50 -10.36 37.04
CA ASP A 19 -22.23 -11.75 36.62
C ASP A 19 -22.90 -12.05 35.26
N ALA A 20 -24.11 -11.53 35.05
CA ALA A 20 -24.82 -11.65 33.77
C ALA A 20 -24.08 -10.95 32.63
N VAL A 21 -23.48 -9.78 32.91
CA VAL A 21 -22.65 -9.05 31.94
C VAL A 21 -21.39 -9.84 31.58
N GLN A 22 -20.70 -10.44 32.56
CA GLN A 22 -19.50 -11.24 32.32
C GLN A 22 -19.79 -12.48 31.47
N GLN A 23 -20.86 -13.22 31.76
CA GLN A 23 -21.25 -14.40 30.96
C GLN A 23 -21.58 -14.05 29.52
N MET A 24 -22.23 -12.90 29.28
CA MET A 24 -22.47 -12.42 27.91
C MET A 24 -21.16 -12.02 27.21
N LEU A 25 -20.26 -11.36 27.94
CA LEU A 25 -18.97 -10.96 27.38
C LEU A 25 -18.18 -12.19 26.91
N ASP A 26 -18.11 -13.25 27.73
CA ASP A 26 -17.40 -14.49 27.38
C ASP A 26 -17.99 -15.18 26.15
N ALA A 27 -19.32 -15.28 26.07
CA ALA A 27 -20.01 -15.88 24.92
C ALA A 27 -19.77 -15.10 23.62
N CYS A 28 -19.81 -13.76 23.71
CA CYS A 28 -19.52 -12.89 22.58
C CYS A 28 -18.06 -12.97 22.15
N THR A 29 -17.14 -13.00 23.12
CA THR A 29 -15.69 -13.06 22.88
C THR A 29 -15.32 -14.37 22.19
N ALA A 30 -15.91 -15.50 22.60
CA ALA A 30 -15.71 -16.79 21.95
C ALA A 30 -16.19 -16.80 20.48
N THR A 31 -17.30 -16.11 20.19
CA THR A 31 -17.84 -16.01 18.82
C THR A 31 -17.01 -15.07 17.94
N LEU A 32 -16.60 -13.92 18.49
CA LEU A 32 -15.79 -12.92 17.78
C LEU A 32 -14.36 -13.39 17.48
N LEU A 33 -13.78 -14.18 18.39
CA LEU A 33 -12.45 -14.76 18.26
C LEU A 33 -12.49 -16.21 17.75
N ASP A 34 -13.56 -16.60 17.04
CA ASP A 34 -13.61 -17.93 16.45
C ASP A 34 -12.37 -18.13 15.54
N PRO A 35 -11.51 -19.12 15.85
CA PRO A 35 -10.25 -19.32 15.14
C PRO A 35 -10.45 -19.66 13.66
N THR A 36 -11.61 -20.20 13.30
CA THR A 36 -11.96 -20.55 11.92
C THR A 36 -12.21 -19.27 11.11
N LEU A 37 -12.98 -18.32 11.66
CA LEU A 37 -13.25 -17.03 11.02
C LEU A 37 -11.95 -16.22 10.87
N TRP A 38 -11.13 -16.18 11.92
CA TRP A 38 -9.83 -15.51 11.87
C TRP A 38 -8.86 -16.17 10.88
N GLY A 39 -8.89 -17.49 10.74
CA GLY A 39 -8.14 -18.20 9.71
C GLY A 39 -8.47 -17.72 8.30
N TRP A 40 -9.75 -17.54 7.98
CA TRP A 40 -10.19 -16.99 6.70
C TRP A 40 -9.79 -15.53 6.52
N VAL A 41 -9.95 -14.69 7.54
CA VAL A 41 -9.55 -13.26 7.48
C VAL A 41 -8.05 -13.12 7.26
N ILE A 42 -7.22 -13.90 7.98
CA ILE A 42 -5.77 -13.91 7.82
C ILE A 42 -5.38 -14.47 6.44
N GLY A 43 -6.04 -15.54 5.98
CA GLY A 43 -5.81 -16.09 4.65
C GLY A 43 -6.10 -15.06 3.55
N LEU A 44 -7.24 -14.38 3.63
CA LEU A 44 -7.67 -13.40 2.63
C LEU A 44 -6.79 -12.14 2.65
N THR A 45 -6.35 -11.69 3.82
CA THR A 45 -5.39 -10.57 3.97
C THR A 45 -4.01 -10.94 3.43
N LEU A 46 -3.49 -12.14 3.70
CA LEU A 46 -2.24 -12.62 3.12
C LEU A 46 -2.31 -12.72 1.60
N VAL A 47 -3.41 -13.27 1.06
CA VAL A 47 -3.62 -13.36 -0.39
C VAL A 47 -3.64 -11.97 -1.03
N SER A 48 -4.38 -11.02 -0.45
CA SER A 48 -4.44 -9.65 -0.97
C SER A 48 -3.11 -8.90 -0.83
N MET A 49 -2.35 -9.13 0.24
CA MET A 49 -0.97 -8.64 0.39
C MET A 49 -0.05 -9.20 -0.69
N LEU A 50 -0.14 -10.51 -0.99
CA LEU A 50 0.66 -11.16 -2.03
C LEU A 50 0.32 -10.63 -3.43
N VAL A 51 -0.97 -10.48 -3.73
CA VAL A 51 -1.47 -9.95 -5.01
C VAL A 51 -1.04 -8.49 -5.20
N GLY A 52 -1.17 -7.65 -4.17
CA GLY A 52 -0.71 -6.26 -4.21
C GLY A 52 0.80 -6.13 -4.42
N ALA A 53 1.58 -7.03 -3.82
CA ALA A 53 3.03 -7.10 -3.99
C ALA A 53 3.42 -7.54 -5.41
N LEU A 54 2.73 -8.54 -5.97
CA LEU A 54 2.92 -9.03 -7.35
C LEU A 54 2.61 -7.95 -8.39
N ILE A 55 1.51 -7.19 -8.22
CA ILE A 55 1.13 -6.09 -9.12
C ILE A 55 2.12 -4.91 -9.03
N GLY A 56 2.67 -4.64 -7.84
CA GLY A 56 3.62 -3.55 -7.62
C GLY A 56 5.05 -3.82 -8.14
N TRP A 57 5.38 -5.09 -8.38
CA TRP A 57 6.71 -5.56 -8.80
C TRP A 57 7.22 -4.94 -10.11
N PRO A 58 6.47 -4.97 -11.24
CA PRO A 58 6.96 -4.44 -12.52
C PRO A 58 7.13 -2.92 -12.54
N ARG A 59 6.54 -2.17 -11.61
CA ARG A 59 6.61 -0.69 -11.54
C ARG A 59 7.62 -0.16 -10.51
N GLY A 60 8.43 -1.04 -9.91
CA GLY A 60 9.45 -0.69 -8.92
C GLY A 60 8.87 -0.10 -7.63
N ARG A 61 7.61 -0.41 -7.31
CA ARG A 61 6.90 0.17 -6.15
C ARG A 61 6.37 -0.90 -5.20
N PHE A 62 7.17 -1.96 -5.03
CA PHE A 62 6.90 -3.10 -4.16
C PHE A 62 6.46 -2.69 -2.74
N TRP A 63 7.20 -1.78 -2.11
CA TRP A 63 6.86 -1.28 -0.76
C TRP A 63 5.52 -0.56 -0.69
N ALA A 64 5.11 0.18 -1.72
CA ALA A 64 3.80 0.82 -1.72
C ALA A 64 2.68 -0.19 -1.95
N GLY A 65 2.91 -1.20 -2.79
CA GLY A 65 1.99 -2.34 -2.97
C GLY A 65 1.74 -3.10 -1.67
N LEU A 66 2.82 -3.31 -0.91
CA LEU A 66 2.80 -4.00 0.37
C LEU A 66 2.10 -3.16 1.46
N LEU A 67 2.50 -1.89 1.62
CA LEU A 67 1.93 -1.00 2.64
C LEU A 67 0.44 -0.71 2.40
N TRP A 68 0.04 -0.41 1.15
CA TRP A 68 -1.36 -0.14 0.85
C TRP A 68 -2.20 -1.41 0.81
N GLY A 69 -1.65 -2.54 0.34
CA GLY A 69 -2.32 -3.84 0.40
C GLY A 69 -2.56 -4.30 1.84
N ALA A 70 -1.61 -4.08 2.74
CA ALA A 70 -1.76 -4.39 4.17
C ALA A 70 -2.70 -3.41 4.90
N ALA A 71 -2.64 -2.11 4.59
CA ALA A 71 -3.42 -1.09 5.28
C ALA A 71 -4.89 -0.98 4.82
N LEU A 72 -5.17 -1.26 3.55
CA LEU A 72 -6.50 -1.09 2.96
C LEU A 72 -7.10 -2.38 2.37
N GLY A 73 -6.39 -3.51 2.50
CA GLY A 73 -6.81 -4.79 1.94
C GLY A 73 -7.10 -4.69 0.43
N PRO A 74 -8.28 -5.11 -0.04
CA PRO A 74 -8.66 -5.09 -1.45
C PRO A 74 -8.94 -3.67 -1.98
N ILE A 75 -8.74 -2.59 -1.22
CA ILE A 75 -8.74 -1.23 -1.81
C ILE A 75 -7.31 -0.82 -2.18
N GLY A 76 -6.30 -1.36 -1.47
CA GLY A 76 -4.90 -1.03 -1.66
C GLY A 76 -4.35 -1.31 -3.05
N TRP A 77 -4.72 -2.44 -3.65
CA TRP A 77 -4.30 -2.81 -5.02
C TRP A 77 -4.86 -1.87 -6.12
N LEU A 78 -6.08 -1.32 -5.97
CA LEU A 78 -6.65 -0.38 -6.95
C LEU A 78 -5.82 0.90 -7.01
N ILE A 79 -5.48 1.45 -5.84
CA ILE A 79 -4.64 2.65 -5.74
C ILE A 79 -3.28 2.40 -6.38
N VAL A 80 -2.65 1.26 -6.10
CA VAL A 80 -1.33 0.90 -6.65
C VAL A 80 -1.40 0.64 -8.17
N GLY A 81 -2.49 0.05 -8.65
CA GLY A 81 -2.73 -0.21 -10.07
C GLY A 81 -2.92 1.06 -10.90
N PHE A 82 -3.66 2.05 -10.36
CA PHE A 82 -3.90 3.34 -11.04
C PHE A 82 -2.79 4.37 -10.82
N ALA A 83 -1.84 4.11 -9.92
CA ALA A 83 -0.77 5.05 -9.65
C ALA A 83 0.24 5.18 -10.82
N LYS A 84 0.62 6.43 -11.12
CA LYS A 84 1.57 6.76 -12.19
C LYS A 84 2.94 6.08 -11.93
N PRO A 85 3.50 5.35 -12.91
CA PRO A 85 4.78 4.66 -12.75
C PRO A 85 5.92 5.67 -12.55
N ASN A 86 6.72 5.47 -11.51
CA ASN A 86 7.92 6.26 -11.23
C ASN A 86 9.11 5.63 -11.96
N LEU A 87 9.17 5.79 -13.29
CA LEU A 87 10.29 5.34 -14.11
C LEU A 87 11.13 6.56 -14.53
N PRO A 88 12.47 6.50 -14.47
CA PRO A 88 13.33 7.59 -14.92
C PRO A 88 13.15 7.83 -16.43
N GLU A 89 12.90 9.09 -16.77
CA GLU A 89 12.79 9.56 -18.15
C GLU A 89 14.14 10.09 -18.64
N CYS A 90 14.48 9.80 -19.89
CA CYS A 90 15.72 10.29 -20.48
C CYS A 90 15.62 11.80 -20.74
N PRO A 91 16.58 12.63 -20.28
CA PRO A 91 16.52 14.09 -20.47
C PRO A 91 16.78 14.54 -21.91
N GLU A 92 17.29 13.65 -22.77
CA GLU A 92 17.57 13.95 -24.18
C GLU A 92 16.41 13.55 -25.10
N CYS A 93 15.87 12.34 -24.95
CA CYS A 93 14.86 11.80 -25.88
C CYS A 93 13.48 11.56 -25.27
N GLY A 94 13.28 11.78 -23.97
CA GLY A 94 11.99 11.55 -23.29
C GLY A 94 11.62 10.07 -23.09
N HIS A 95 12.50 9.12 -23.44
CA HIS A 95 12.18 7.70 -23.28
C HIS A 95 12.24 7.26 -21.81
N ARG A 96 11.21 6.54 -21.34
CA ARG A 96 11.17 5.98 -19.97
C ARG A 96 11.98 4.69 -19.89
N ASN A 97 13.03 4.71 -19.06
CA ASN A 97 13.87 3.54 -18.84
C ASN A 97 13.55 2.89 -17.49
N GLY A 98 13.91 1.62 -17.31
CA GLY A 98 13.77 0.95 -16.01
C GLY A 98 14.62 1.62 -14.93
N ARG A 99 14.22 1.51 -13.64
CA ARG A 99 14.88 2.19 -12.50
C ARG A 99 16.38 1.92 -12.33
N GLY A 100 16.90 0.85 -12.94
CA GLY A 100 18.33 0.49 -12.93
C GLY A 100 19.06 0.65 -14.26
N ALA A 101 18.44 1.25 -15.29
CA ALA A 101 19.08 1.40 -16.59
C ALA A 101 20.25 2.41 -16.51
N LYS A 102 21.45 1.98 -16.91
CA LYS A 102 22.63 2.86 -17.05
C LYS A 102 22.61 3.61 -18.39
N VAL A 103 22.06 2.96 -19.41
CA VAL A 103 22.00 3.45 -20.79
C VAL A 103 20.55 3.51 -21.23
N CYS A 104 20.18 4.57 -21.96
CA CYS A 104 18.85 4.72 -22.52
C CYS A 104 18.61 3.72 -23.65
N ARG A 105 17.49 2.99 -23.60
CA ARG A 105 17.09 2.06 -24.67
C ARG A 105 16.56 2.74 -25.94
N GLY A 106 16.16 4.01 -25.84
CA GLY A 106 15.66 4.80 -26.98
C GLY A 106 16.76 5.46 -27.80
N CYS A 107 17.71 6.13 -27.13
CA CYS A 107 18.78 6.90 -27.81
C CYS A 107 20.21 6.42 -27.55
N GLY A 108 20.40 5.40 -26.70
CA GLY A 108 21.73 4.85 -26.41
C GLY A 108 22.63 5.71 -25.50
N ILE A 109 22.14 6.83 -24.96
CA ILE A 109 22.96 7.70 -24.11
C ILE A 109 23.09 7.17 -22.68
N ASP A 110 24.24 7.41 -22.05
CA ASP A 110 24.43 7.15 -20.63
C ASP A 110 23.56 8.10 -19.79
N LEU A 111 22.59 7.53 -19.07
CA LEU A 111 21.58 8.26 -18.31
C LEU A 111 22.19 9.04 -17.14
N ARG A 112 23.30 8.57 -16.55
CA ARG A 112 23.98 9.31 -15.47
C ARG A 112 24.66 10.55 -16.03
N LYS A 113 25.38 10.41 -17.15
CA LYS A 113 26.06 11.55 -17.79
C LYS A 113 25.06 12.55 -18.36
N ALA A 114 23.95 12.09 -18.93
CA ALA A 114 22.91 12.95 -19.46
C ALA A 114 22.21 13.74 -18.33
N GLY A 115 21.91 13.08 -17.20
CA GLY A 115 21.35 13.74 -16.01
C GLY A 115 22.28 14.79 -15.38
N GLN A 116 23.60 14.56 -15.37
CA GLN A 116 24.58 15.54 -14.89
C GLN A 116 24.67 16.76 -15.82
N ARG A 117 24.61 16.55 -17.14
CA ARG A 117 24.63 17.65 -18.13
C ARG A 117 23.42 18.56 -17.98
N SER A 118 22.22 18.00 -17.84
CA SER A 118 20.99 18.79 -17.67
C SER A 118 20.97 19.57 -16.36
N GLN A 119 21.49 19.01 -15.25
CA GLN A 119 21.60 19.78 -14.00
C GLN A 119 22.58 20.95 -14.13
N ARG A 120 23.73 20.74 -14.79
CA ARG A 120 24.73 21.79 -14.98
C ARG A 120 24.20 22.96 -15.81
N SER A 121 23.43 22.70 -16.86
CA SER A 121 22.81 23.75 -17.67
C SER A 121 21.76 24.54 -16.87
N VAL A 122 20.97 23.89 -16.02
CA VAL A 122 20.02 24.57 -15.11
C VAL A 122 20.75 25.48 -14.11
N VAL A 123 21.81 24.98 -13.47
CA VAL A 123 22.61 25.79 -12.51
C VAL A 123 23.28 26.98 -13.21
N ARG A 124 23.81 26.79 -14.43
CA ARG A 124 24.43 27.88 -15.20
C ARG A 124 23.41 28.94 -15.59
N ALA A 125 22.20 28.54 -16.00
CA ALA A 125 21.12 29.48 -16.30
C ALA A 125 20.76 30.33 -15.07
N GLN A 126 20.68 29.73 -13.88
CA GLN A 126 20.39 30.43 -12.64
C GLN A 126 21.49 31.40 -12.17
N GLY A 127 22.76 31.10 -12.46
CA GLY A 127 23.87 31.98 -12.10
C GLY A 127 23.95 33.24 -12.96
N THR A 128 23.49 33.15 -14.21
CA THR A 128 23.58 34.28 -15.17
C THR A 128 22.51 35.34 -14.92
N GLY A 129 21.39 34.99 -14.27
CA GLY A 129 20.30 35.91 -13.95
C GLY A 129 20.41 36.67 -12.61
N ARG A 130 21.46 36.44 -11.82
CA ARG A 130 21.64 37.03 -10.48
C ARG A 130 22.72 38.11 -10.39
N GLY A 131 23.17 38.64 -11.53
CA GLY A 131 24.05 39.81 -11.59
C GLY A 131 23.25 41.07 -11.90
N TRP A 132 22.81 41.78 -10.86
CA TRP A 132 22.45 43.20 -10.88
C TRP A 132 23.16 43.84 -9.69
#